data_AF-A0A2I0JG97-F1
#
_entry.id   AF-A0A2I0JG97-F1
#
_cell.length_a   1.000
_cell.length_b   1.000
_cell.length_c   1.000
_cell.angle_alpha   90.00
_cell.angle_beta   90.00
_cell.angle_gamma   90.00
#
_symmetry.space_group_name_H-M   'P 1'
#
loop_
_entity.id
_entity.type
_entity.pdbx_description
1 polymer ?
#
loop_
_entity_poly.entity_id
_entity_poly.type
_entity_poly.pdbx_seq_one_letter_code
_entity_poly.pdbx_strand_id
1 'polypeptide(L)'
;MESQDSVEISKNAQFRAIQPGPSILSFVEDNLLGRRRTIELRRAGYNTELSAPLDDIPFSMSSERERIEETIFRNKLTFFAAAKVSSSFPPPEVPEIAFAGRSNVGKSSLLNSLTRQWGVARTSDKPGLTQTINFFKLGPKLSLVDLPGYGFAYAKDEVKDAWEELVKEYVSTRIGLKRVCLLIDTKWGMKPRDHELIDLMERSQTKYQIVLTKTDLVFPIDVARRAMQIEENLKASKSIVQPVMMVSSKSGAGIRSLRTVLAKIARIAKV
;
A
#
# COMPACT_ATOMS: atom_id res chain seq x y z
N MET A 1 -45.78 -17.74 -17.74
CA MET A 1 -44.30 -17.74 -17.60
C MET A 1 -43.90 -16.31 -17.33
N GLU A 2 -43.83 -15.92 -16.06
CA GLU A 2 -43.32 -14.61 -15.67
C GLU A 2 -41.81 -14.62 -15.83
N SER A 3 -41.30 -13.80 -16.75
CA SER A 3 -39.90 -13.45 -16.84
C SER A 3 -39.54 -12.64 -15.59
N GLN A 4 -38.85 -13.27 -14.63
CA GLN A 4 -38.20 -12.55 -13.55
C GLN A 4 -37.11 -11.65 -14.16
N ASP A 5 -37.45 -10.39 -14.38
CA ASP A 5 -36.49 -9.31 -14.57
C ASP A 5 -35.69 -9.17 -13.27
N SER A 6 -34.56 -9.88 -13.17
CA SER A 6 -33.58 -9.68 -12.11
C SER A 6 -33.04 -8.25 -12.24
N VAL A 7 -33.50 -7.34 -11.39
CA VAL A 7 -33.04 -5.96 -11.35
C VAL A 7 -31.54 -5.96 -11.05
N GLU A 8 -30.72 -5.66 -12.05
CA GLU A 8 -29.27 -5.62 -11.90
C GLU A 8 -28.89 -4.44 -10.99
N ILE A 9 -28.63 -4.73 -9.71
CA ILE A 9 -28.28 -3.74 -8.70
C ILE A 9 -26.97 -3.05 -9.12
N SER A 10 -26.96 -1.71 -9.17
CA SER A 10 -25.75 -0.95 -9.54
C SER A 10 -24.54 -1.30 -8.64
N LYS A 11 -23.31 -1.22 -9.19
CA LYS A 11 -22.06 -1.48 -8.43
C LYS A 11 -21.95 -0.67 -7.14
N ASN A 12 -22.48 0.55 -7.13
CA ASN A 12 -22.50 1.41 -5.94
C ASN A 12 -23.47 0.90 -4.86
N ALA A 13 -24.65 0.40 -5.27
CA ALA A 13 -25.61 -0.18 -4.35
C ALA A 13 -25.09 -1.53 -3.79
N GLN A 14 -24.44 -2.35 -4.62
CA GLN A 14 -23.75 -3.57 -4.17
C GLN A 14 -22.67 -3.24 -3.12
N PHE A 15 -21.84 -2.21 -3.37
CA PHE A 15 -20.81 -1.77 -2.41
C PHE A 15 -21.41 -1.30 -1.08
N ARG A 16 -22.50 -0.52 -1.11
CA ARG A 16 -23.17 -0.04 0.11
C ARG A 16 -23.89 -1.14 0.88
N ALA A 17 -24.29 -2.22 0.21
CA ALA A 17 -24.93 -3.38 0.84
C ALA A 17 -23.94 -4.22 1.67
N ILE A 18 -22.62 -4.09 1.45
CA ILE A 18 -21.61 -4.77 2.28
C ILE A 18 -21.77 -4.31 3.73
N GLN A 19 -21.97 -5.27 4.62
CA GLN A 19 -22.07 -5.08 6.07
C GLN A 19 -20.81 -5.60 6.75
N PRO A 20 -19.89 -4.72 7.17
CA PRO A 20 -18.66 -5.18 7.78
C PRO A 20 -18.84 -5.81 9.15
N GLY A 21 -18.05 -6.86 9.43
CA GLY A 21 -18.08 -7.53 10.72
C GLY A 21 -17.59 -6.65 11.87
N PRO A 22 -17.91 -6.99 13.14
CA PRO A 22 -17.50 -6.18 14.29
C PRO A 22 -15.99 -6.01 14.46
N SER A 23 -15.20 -7.03 14.10
CA SER A 23 -13.74 -7.01 14.24
C SER A 23 -13.07 -5.96 13.35
N ILE A 24 -13.46 -5.86 12.08
CA ILE A 24 -12.91 -4.88 11.15
C ILE A 24 -13.39 -3.46 11.47
N LEU A 25 -14.63 -3.33 11.97
CA LEU A 25 -15.14 -2.04 12.45
C LEU A 25 -14.35 -1.55 13.65
N SER A 26 -14.10 -2.41 14.65
CA SER A 26 -13.23 -2.09 15.79
C SER A 26 -11.85 -1.67 15.30
N PHE A 27 -11.22 -2.46 14.41
CA PHE A 27 -9.90 -2.13 13.87
C PHE A 27 -9.87 -0.75 13.19
N VAL A 28 -10.89 -0.41 12.40
CA VAL A 28 -11.01 0.90 11.73
C VAL A 28 -11.16 2.04 12.74
N GLU A 29 -11.94 1.84 13.80
CA GLU A 29 -12.10 2.82 14.88
C GLU A 29 -10.81 2.98 15.69
N ASP A 30 -10.23 1.87 16.16
CA ASP A 30 -9.03 1.84 17.01
C ASP A 30 -7.79 2.42 16.31
N ASN A 31 -7.72 2.31 14.97
CA ASN A 31 -6.63 2.86 14.16
C ASN A 31 -6.99 4.21 13.52
N LEU A 32 -8.16 4.78 13.85
CA LEU A 32 -8.66 6.06 13.35
C LEU A 32 -8.63 6.17 11.83
N LEU A 33 -8.95 5.08 11.16
CA LEU A 33 -9.07 5.00 9.72
C LEU A 33 -10.38 5.66 9.28
N GLY A 34 -10.36 6.31 8.12
CA GLY A 34 -11.50 7.03 7.59
C GLY A 34 -11.46 8.55 7.83
N ARG A 35 -12.32 9.25 7.13
CA ARG A 35 -12.59 10.68 7.27
C ARG A 35 -13.33 10.93 8.58
N ARG A 36 -12.66 11.63 9.50
CA ARG A 36 -13.18 11.98 10.82
C ARG A 36 -13.36 13.48 10.98
N ARG A 37 -14.24 13.87 11.90
CA ARG A 37 -14.39 15.27 12.29
C ARG A 37 -13.24 15.66 13.21
N THR A 38 -12.79 16.91 13.13
CA THR A 38 -11.69 17.44 13.96
C THR A 38 -11.92 17.24 15.46
N ILE A 39 -13.19 17.30 15.92
CA ILE A 39 -13.53 17.10 17.32
C ILE A 39 -13.29 15.66 17.80
N GLU A 40 -13.46 14.66 16.93
CA GLU A 40 -13.21 13.25 17.24
C GLU A 40 -11.71 13.00 17.40
N LEU A 41 -10.90 13.60 16.52
CA LEU A 41 -9.44 13.55 16.60
C LEU A 41 -8.92 14.20 17.91
N ARG A 42 -9.42 15.38 18.26
CA ARG A 42 -9.05 16.05 19.53
C ARG A 42 -9.41 15.20 20.75
N ARG A 43 -10.59 14.56 20.77
CA ARG A 43 -10.99 13.65 21.86
C ARG A 43 -10.09 12.42 21.97
N ALA A 44 -9.54 11.94 20.86
CA ALA A 44 -8.58 10.86 20.84
C ALA A 44 -7.14 11.29 21.21
N GLY A 45 -6.92 12.57 21.55
CA GLY A 45 -5.62 13.10 21.98
C GLY A 45 -4.73 13.62 20.85
N TYR A 46 -5.26 13.80 19.63
CA TYR A 46 -4.47 14.33 18.50
C TYR A 46 -4.36 15.86 18.53
N ASN A 47 -3.20 16.38 18.13
CA ASN A 47 -3.01 17.79 17.90
C ASN A 47 -3.47 18.19 16.49
N THR A 48 -4.70 18.70 16.40
CA THR A 48 -5.30 19.10 15.12
C THR A 48 -4.76 20.41 14.54
N GLU A 49 -3.87 21.11 15.24
CA GLU A 49 -3.24 22.35 14.78
C GLU A 49 -1.98 22.07 13.94
N LEU A 50 -1.43 20.85 14.02
CA LEU A 50 -0.33 20.41 13.16
C LEU A 50 -0.86 20.11 11.75
N SER A 51 -0.15 20.61 10.74
CA SER A 51 -0.54 20.47 9.33
C SER A 51 -0.46 19.02 8.80
N ALA A 52 0.22 18.13 9.51
CA ALA A 52 0.27 16.71 9.24
C ALA A 52 0.57 15.92 10.53
N PRO A 53 -0.38 15.12 11.08
CA PRO A 53 -0.06 14.27 12.19
C PRO A 53 0.58 12.99 11.65
N LEU A 54 1.92 12.95 11.56
CA LEU A 54 2.61 11.66 11.43
C LEU A 54 2.88 10.99 12.79
N ASP A 55 2.73 11.74 13.89
CA ASP A 55 3.12 11.33 15.24
C ASP A 55 2.02 11.46 16.31
N ASP A 56 0.82 11.95 15.98
CA ASP A 56 -0.25 12.11 16.95
C ASP A 56 -1.11 10.84 17.14
N ILE A 57 -0.68 9.67 16.67
CA ILE A 57 -1.39 8.43 17.02
C ILE A 57 -1.23 8.23 18.53
N PRO A 58 -2.30 8.26 19.34
CA PRO A 58 -2.21 8.04 20.77
C PRO A 58 -1.46 6.73 20.98
N PHE A 59 -0.44 6.79 21.83
CA PHE A 59 0.41 5.65 22.11
C PHE A 59 -0.47 4.43 22.40
N SER A 60 -0.33 3.37 21.59
CA SER A 60 -0.79 2.05 21.96
C SER A 60 -0.19 1.71 23.33
N MET A 61 -1.04 1.24 24.26
CA MET A 61 -0.69 0.95 25.66
C MET A 61 0.23 -0.28 25.82
N SER A 62 0.68 -0.95 24.75
CA SER A 62 1.54 -2.14 24.85
C SER A 62 3.03 -1.83 24.63
N SER A 63 3.84 -1.93 25.68
CA SER A 63 5.15 -1.24 25.72
C SER A 63 6.37 -2.03 25.19
N GLU A 64 6.37 -3.36 25.18
CA GLU A 64 7.64 -4.11 25.10
C GLU A 64 7.98 -4.73 23.74
N ARG A 65 7.03 -5.30 23.00
CA ARG A 65 7.30 -5.87 21.65
C ARG A 65 7.34 -4.80 20.55
N GLU A 66 6.67 -3.68 20.76
CA GLU A 66 6.47 -2.62 19.75
C GLU A 66 7.72 -1.76 19.53
N ARG A 67 8.55 -1.53 20.58
CA ARG A 67 9.77 -0.72 20.49
C ARG A 67 10.83 -1.30 19.55
N ILE A 68 10.89 -2.63 19.42
CA ILE A 68 11.88 -3.34 18.58
C ILE A 68 11.45 -3.36 17.09
N GLU A 69 10.16 -3.17 16.78
CA GLU A 69 9.65 -3.18 15.40
C GLU A 69 9.71 -1.79 14.76
N GLU A 70 9.56 -0.73 15.55
CA GLU A 70 9.68 0.64 15.08
C GLU A 70 11.10 1.01 14.62
N THR A 71 12.15 0.33 15.11
CA THR A 71 13.54 0.74 14.87
C THR A 71 13.96 0.60 13.41
N ILE A 72 13.47 -0.39 12.65
CA ILE A 72 13.89 -0.60 11.26
C ILE A 72 13.47 0.58 10.37
N PHE A 73 12.23 1.04 10.53
CA PHE A 73 11.67 2.14 9.75
C PHE A 73 12.11 3.53 10.23
N ARG A 74 12.84 3.62 11.35
CA ARG A 74 13.56 4.82 11.78
C ARG A 74 14.93 4.97 11.14
N ASN A 75 15.45 3.92 10.49
CA ASN A 75 16.73 4.01 9.77
C ASN A 75 16.66 5.02 8.64
N LYS A 76 17.82 5.59 8.28
CA LYS A 76 17.95 6.50 7.14
C LYS A 76 17.55 5.77 5.85
N LEU A 77 16.60 6.35 5.12
CA LEU A 77 16.20 5.93 3.77
C LEU A 77 17.15 6.61 2.78
N THR A 78 17.92 5.84 2.02
CA THR A 78 18.90 6.37 1.08
C THR A 78 18.63 5.83 -0.31
N PHE A 79 18.34 6.72 -1.26
CA PHE A 79 18.28 6.38 -2.68
C PHE A 79 19.67 5.91 -3.15
N PHE A 80 19.73 4.78 -3.86
CA PHE A 80 21.02 4.26 -4.34
C PHE A 80 21.02 3.81 -5.81
N ALA A 81 19.86 3.52 -6.40
CA ALA A 81 19.79 3.15 -7.81
C ALA A 81 18.43 3.46 -8.42
N ALA A 82 18.42 3.71 -9.73
CA ALA A 82 17.21 3.76 -10.55
C ALA A 82 17.46 2.93 -11.82
N ALA A 83 16.57 1.98 -12.11
CA ALA A 83 16.67 1.10 -13.26
C ALA A 83 15.59 1.42 -14.30
N LYS A 84 16.01 1.59 -15.56
CA LYS A 84 15.11 1.72 -16.73
C LYS A 84 14.93 0.41 -17.48
N VAL A 85 15.87 -0.52 -17.32
CA VAL A 85 15.91 -1.83 -17.99
C VAL A 85 16.29 -2.91 -16.98
N SER A 86 15.87 -4.15 -17.21
CA SER A 86 16.10 -5.25 -16.27
C SER A 86 17.59 -5.55 -16.03
N SER A 87 18.43 -5.40 -17.06
CA SER A 87 19.89 -5.56 -16.95
C SER A 87 20.56 -4.52 -16.03
N SER A 88 19.86 -3.43 -15.70
CA SER A 88 20.36 -2.38 -14.79
C SER A 88 19.91 -2.56 -13.34
N PHE A 89 19.26 -3.68 -13.00
CA PHE A 89 18.89 -3.95 -11.62
C PHE A 89 20.16 -4.14 -10.76
N PRO A 90 20.27 -3.44 -9.61
CA PRO A 90 21.39 -3.65 -8.71
C PRO A 90 21.35 -5.08 -8.14
N PRO A 91 22.48 -5.62 -7.63
CA PRO A 91 22.49 -6.90 -6.94
C PRO A 91 21.52 -6.90 -5.73
N PRO A 92 20.74 -7.97 -5.50
CA PRO A 92 19.84 -8.08 -4.35
C PRO A 92 20.62 -8.46 -3.08
N GLU A 93 21.28 -7.48 -2.45
CA GLU A 93 22.10 -7.70 -1.23
C GLU A 93 21.27 -8.01 0.02
N VAL A 94 20.07 -7.44 0.09
CA VAL A 94 19.16 -7.53 1.25
C VAL A 94 17.72 -7.77 0.76
N PRO A 95 16.82 -8.27 1.61
CA PRO A 95 15.41 -8.40 1.25
C PRO A 95 14.81 -7.11 0.71
N GLU A 96 14.01 -7.24 -0.34
CA GLU A 96 13.31 -6.14 -0.99
C GLU A 96 11.81 -6.19 -0.72
N ILE A 97 11.25 -5.02 -0.39
CA ILE A 97 9.81 -4.77 -0.38
C ILE A 97 9.52 -3.77 -1.50
N ALA A 98 8.75 -4.20 -2.49
CA ALA A 98 8.36 -3.36 -3.60
C ALA A 98 7.00 -2.71 -3.36
N PHE A 99 6.82 -1.49 -3.85
CA PHE A 99 5.57 -0.74 -3.78
C PHE A 99 5.05 -0.54 -5.19
N ALA A 100 3.90 -1.15 -5.48
CA ALA A 100 3.23 -1.09 -6.76
C ALA A 100 1.89 -0.38 -6.62
N GLY A 101 1.37 0.16 -7.71
CA GLY A 101 0.06 0.79 -7.70
C GLY A 101 -0.07 1.89 -8.74
N ARG A 102 -1.33 2.24 -9.03
CA ARG A 102 -1.68 3.26 -10.02
C ARG A 102 -0.97 4.59 -9.77
N SER A 103 -0.82 5.38 -10.83
CA SER A 103 -0.32 6.75 -10.72
C SER A 103 -1.19 7.57 -9.77
N ASN A 104 -0.54 8.36 -8.91
CA ASN A 104 -1.18 9.16 -7.86
C ASN A 104 -1.97 8.37 -6.81
N VAL A 105 -1.75 7.05 -6.67
CA VAL A 105 -2.35 6.27 -5.56
C VAL A 105 -1.74 6.62 -4.19
N GLY A 106 -0.54 7.21 -4.16
CA GLY A 106 0.14 7.62 -2.93
C GLY A 106 1.39 6.80 -2.56
N LYS A 107 2.05 6.13 -3.51
CA LYS A 107 3.28 5.33 -3.27
C LYS A 107 4.40 6.14 -2.59
N SER A 108 4.85 7.23 -3.22
CA SER A 108 5.92 8.06 -2.65
C SER A 108 5.52 8.67 -1.30
N SER A 109 4.26 9.09 -1.15
CA SER A 109 3.73 9.59 0.13
C SER A 109 3.76 8.52 1.21
N LEU A 110 3.43 7.27 0.86
CA LEU A 110 3.51 6.13 1.77
C LEU A 110 4.95 5.80 2.15
N LEU A 111 5.89 5.80 1.21
CA LEU A 111 7.32 5.59 1.49
C LEU A 111 7.88 6.62 2.48
N ASN A 112 7.58 7.91 2.25
CA ASN A 112 8.00 8.97 3.15
C ASN A 112 7.33 8.83 4.53
N SER A 113 6.04 8.50 4.57
CA SER A 113 5.30 8.29 5.84
C SER A 113 5.81 7.07 6.61
N LEU A 114 6.13 5.98 5.91
CA LEU A 114 6.70 4.76 6.51
C LEU A 114 8.05 5.05 7.16
N THR A 115 8.86 5.94 6.60
CA THR A 115 10.24 6.20 7.07
C THR A 115 10.43 7.49 7.86
N ARG A 116 9.37 8.30 7.99
CA ARG A 116 9.39 9.66 8.56
C ARG A 116 10.43 10.58 7.90
N GLN A 117 10.73 10.33 6.63
CA GLN A 117 11.74 11.07 5.88
C GLN A 117 11.09 11.68 4.64
N TRP A 118 11.00 13.00 4.64
CA TRP A 118 10.36 13.75 3.57
C TRP A 118 11.36 14.10 2.47
N GLY A 119 10.91 14.03 1.22
CA GLY A 119 11.70 14.43 0.06
C GLY A 119 12.66 13.36 -0.48
N VAL A 120 12.83 12.22 0.21
CA VAL A 120 13.67 11.11 -0.28
C VAL A 120 12.99 10.39 -1.44
N ALA A 121 11.73 9.96 -1.27
CA ALA A 121 10.90 9.55 -2.39
C ALA A 121 10.18 10.77 -2.97
N ARG A 122 10.50 11.14 -4.21
CA ARG A 122 9.89 12.30 -4.87
C ARG A 122 8.38 12.08 -5.02
N THR A 123 7.59 12.95 -4.38
CA THR A 123 6.15 13.06 -4.58
C THR A 123 5.90 14.08 -5.69
N SER A 124 5.42 13.63 -6.84
CA SER A 124 4.99 14.52 -7.93
C SER A 124 3.53 14.24 -8.23
N ASP A 125 2.71 15.28 -8.30
CA ASP A 125 1.31 15.17 -8.71
C ASP A 125 1.15 14.94 -10.22
N LYS A 126 2.20 15.24 -11.00
CA LYS A 126 2.22 15.00 -12.45
C LYS A 126 2.37 13.50 -12.75
N PRO A 127 1.37 12.86 -13.38
CA PRO A 127 1.48 11.47 -13.83
C PRO A 127 2.61 11.34 -14.86
N GLY A 128 3.45 10.31 -14.74
CA GLY A 128 4.37 9.88 -15.80
C GLY A 128 5.85 10.13 -15.48
N LEU A 129 6.16 10.73 -14.33
CA LEU A 129 7.52 11.15 -14.01
C LEU A 129 8.45 9.99 -13.63
N THR A 130 7.92 8.98 -12.93
CA THR A 130 8.69 7.80 -12.54
C THR A 130 8.51 6.73 -13.61
N GLN A 131 9.45 6.68 -14.55
CA GLN A 131 9.58 5.61 -15.56
C GLN A 131 10.61 4.55 -15.14
N THR A 132 11.21 4.72 -13.96
CA THR A 132 12.26 3.87 -13.41
C THR A 132 11.77 3.10 -12.20
N ILE A 133 12.31 1.91 -11.99
CA ILE A 133 12.26 1.25 -10.69
C ILE A 133 13.30 1.92 -9.80
N ASN A 134 12.88 2.54 -8.70
CA ASN A 134 13.78 3.24 -7.79
C ASN A 134 14.05 2.40 -6.55
N PHE A 135 15.32 2.26 -6.20
CA PHE A 135 15.76 1.45 -5.08
C PHE A 135 16.29 2.33 -3.95
N PHE A 136 15.82 2.05 -2.74
CA PHE A 136 16.20 2.75 -1.52
C PHE A 136 16.69 1.77 -0.47
N LYS A 137 17.87 2.00 0.11
CA LYS A 137 18.34 1.24 1.28
C LYS A 137 17.69 1.81 2.54
N LEU A 138 17.12 0.95 3.38
CA LEU A 138 16.60 1.29 4.70
C LEU A 138 17.49 0.65 5.77
N GLY A 139 18.63 1.31 6.02
CA GLY A 139 19.71 0.73 6.81
C GLY A 139 20.28 -0.56 6.17
N PRO A 140 20.89 -1.45 6.97
CA PRO A 140 21.62 -2.62 6.45
C PRO A 140 20.76 -3.87 6.24
N LYS A 141 19.44 -3.83 6.53
CA LYS A 141 18.61 -5.05 6.61
C LYS A 141 17.49 -5.13 5.57
N LEU A 142 17.17 -4.03 4.90
CA LEU A 142 15.99 -3.96 4.05
C LEU A 142 16.19 -2.93 2.94
N SER A 143 15.70 -3.26 1.75
CA SER A 143 15.55 -2.32 0.65
C SER A 143 14.06 -2.08 0.38
N LEU A 144 13.70 -0.82 0.18
CA LEU A 144 12.38 -0.42 -0.31
C LEU A 144 12.51 -0.09 -1.80
N VAL A 145 11.59 -0.60 -2.61
CA VAL A 145 11.63 -0.45 -4.06
C VAL A 145 10.34 0.23 -4.52
N ASP A 146 10.44 1.40 -5.14
CA ASP A 146 9.30 2.10 -5.72
C ASP A 146 9.16 1.67 -7.18
N LEU A 147 8.11 0.91 -7.48
CA LEU A 147 7.81 0.56 -8.86
C LEU A 147 7.15 1.76 -9.54
N PRO A 148 7.43 1.98 -10.83
CA PRO A 148 6.76 3.05 -11.55
C PRO A 148 5.24 2.82 -11.54
N GLY A 149 4.43 3.88 -11.47
CA GLY A 149 2.97 3.73 -11.39
C GLY A 149 2.34 3.33 -12.73
N TYR A 150 1.28 2.52 -12.73
CA TYR A 150 0.55 2.20 -13.96
C TYR A 150 -0.73 3.03 -14.15
N GLY A 151 -1.32 2.91 -15.34
CA GLY A 151 -2.56 3.60 -15.68
C GLY A 151 -2.35 5.05 -16.13
N PHE A 152 -1.21 5.36 -16.75
CA PHE A 152 -1.00 6.62 -17.46
C PHE A 152 -1.93 6.69 -18.67
N ALA A 153 -3.08 7.35 -18.52
CA ALA A 153 -4.03 7.55 -19.62
C ALA A 153 -3.42 8.32 -20.80
N TYR A 154 -2.40 9.15 -20.55
CA TYR A 154 -1.78 10.05 -21.53
C TYR A 154 -0.37 9.63 -21.98
N ALA A 155 0.17 8.51 -21.49
CA ALA A 155 1.45 8.00 -21.97
C ALA A 155 1.27 7.37 -23.36
N LYS A 156 2.30 7.47 -24.20
CA LYS A 156 2.38 6.72 -25.45
C LYS A 156 2.42 5.22 -25.18
N ASP A 157 1.94 4.42 -26.12
CA ASP A 157 1.82 2.98 -25.94
C ASP A 157 3.19 2.31 -25.75
N GLU A 158 4.25 2.77 -26.44
CA GLU A 158 5.59 2.21 -26.26
C GLU A 158 6.13 2.39 -24.83
N VAL A 159 5.73 3.48 -24.16
CA VAL A 159 6.12 3.75 -22.76
C VAL A 159 5.33 2.84 -21.80
N LYS A 160 4.08 2.49 -22.14
CA LYS A 160 3.29 1.54 -21.35
C LYS A 160 3.87 0.14 -21.49
N ASP A 161 4.19 -0.29 -22.70
CA ASP A 161 4.73 -1.63 -22.96
C ASP A 161 6.09 -1.83 -22.27
N ALA A 162 7.01 -0.86 -22.42
CA ALA A 162 8.30 -0.93 -21.73
C ALA A 162 8.16 -0.93 -20.20
N TRP A 163 7.18 -0.21 -19.66
CA TRP A 163 6.86 -0.25 -18.23
C TRP A 163 6.33 -1.62 -17.81
N GLU A 164 5.41 -2.19 -18.60
CA GLU A 164 4.78 -3.49 -18.34
C GLU A 164 5.84 -4.59 -18.35
N GLU A 165 6.75 -4.58 -19.32
CA GLU A 165 7.88 -5.51 -19.40
C GLU A 165 8.83 -5.37 -18.20
N LEU A 166 9.22 -4.14 -17.85
CA LEU A 166 10.14 -3.89 -16.74
C LEU A 166 9.58 -4.38 -15.39
N VAL A 167 8.31 -4.06 -15.12
CA VAL A 167 7.63 -4.50 -13.90
C VAL A 167 7.38 -6.00 -13.93
N LYS A 168 7.01 -6.56 -15.08
CA LYS A 168 6.81 -7.99 -15.25
C LYS A 168 8.07 -8.77 -14.90
N GLU A 169 9.21 -8.35 -15.46
CA GLU A 169 10.50 -8.97 -15.22
C GLU A 169 10.87 -8.86 -13.73
N TYR A 170 10.83 -7.65 -13.16
CA TYR A 170 11.16 -7.43 -11.76
C TYR A 170 10.29 -8.27 -10.80
N VAL A 171 8.98 -8.27 -11.00
CA VAL A 171 8.05 -9.00 -10.12
C VAL A 171 8.17 -10.51 -10.28
N SER A 172 8.57 -11.00 -11.46
CA SER A 172 8.60 -12.45 -11.71
C SER A 172 9.94 -13.11 -11.41
N THR A 173 11.07 -12.39 -11.56
CA THR A 173 12.41 -13.02 -11.54
C THR A 173 13.29 -12.55 -10.38
N ARG A 174 12.89 -11.50 -9.64
CA ARG A 174 13.73 -10.91 -8.60
C ARG A 174 13.82 -11.78 -7.34
N ILE A 175 14.93 -12.52 -7.21
CA ILE A 175 15.23 -13.41 -6.06
C ILE A 175 15.17 -12.70 -4.69
N GLY A 176 15.59 -11.43 -4.64
CA GLY A 176 15.58 -10.61 -3.41
C GLY A 176 14.20 -10.13 -2.98
N LEU A 177 13.20 -10.18 -3.87
CA LEU A 177 11.87 -9.65 -3.62
C LEU A 177 11.10 -10.56 -2.66
N LYS A 178 10.77 -10.05 -1.47
CA LYS A 178 10.02 -10.81 -0.45
C LYS A 178 8.56 -10.43 -0.36
N ARG A 179 8.21 -9.22 -0.77
CA ARG A 179 6.82 -8.75 -0.78
C ARG A 179 6.60 -7.61 -1.75
N VAL A 180 5.49 -7.65 -2.48
CA VAL A 180 4.94 -6.50 -3.19
C VAL A 180 3.78 -5.90 -2.38
N CYS A 181 3.91 -4.66 -1.93
CA CYS A 181 2.80 -3.87 -1.41
C CYS A 181 2.04 -3.27 -2.60
N LEU A 182 0.87 -3.84 -2.93
CA LEU A 182 0.00 -3.34 -3.98
C LEU A 182 -0.96 -2.29 -3.42
N LEU A 183 -0.73 -1.03 -3.77
CA LEU A 183 -1.49 0.10 -3.26
C LEU A 183 -2.75 0.32 -4.09
N ILE A 184 -3.88 0.41 -3.37
CA ILE A 184 -5.20 0.65 -3.94
C ILE A 184 -5.80 1.90 -3.29
N ASP A 185 -6.38 2.80 -4.09
CA ASP A 185 -7.05 4.00 -3.57
C ASP A 185 -8.38 3.59 -2.92
N THR A 186 -8.57 3.91 -1.64
CA THR A 186 -9.76 3.47 -0.87
C THR A 186 -11.06 4.03 -1.43
N LYS A 187 -11.05 5.16 -2.15
CA LYS A 187 -12.27 5.68 -2.79
C LYS A 187 -12.67 4.83 -3.99
N TRP A 188 -11.71 4.52 -4.85
CA TRP A 188 -11.97 3.97 -6.19
C TRP A 188 -11.92 2.45 -6.28
N GLY A 189 -11.12 1.82 -5.42
CA GLY A 189 -10.99 0.36 -5.34
C GLY A 189 -10.15 -0.19 -6.47
N MET A 190 -10.17 -1.52 -6.59
CA MET A 190 -9.45 -2.21 -7.63
C MET A 190 -9.97 -1.86 -9.02
N LYS A 191 -9.05 -1.80 -9.97
CA LYS A 191 -9.23 -1.55 -11.40
C LYS A 191 -8.63 -2.71 -12.20
N PRO A 192 -8.96 -2.85 -13.49
CA PRO A 192 -8.47 -3.95 -14.32
C PRO A 192 -6.95 -4.17 -14.25
N ARG A 193 -6.15 -3.10 -14.35
CA ARG A 193 -4.69 -3.18 -14.23
C ARG A 193 -4.18 -3.66 -12.86
N ASP A 194 -4.95 -3.46 -11.78
CA ASP A 194 -4.61 -4.02 -10.48
C ASP A 194 -4.74 -5.56 -10.50
N HIS A 195 -5.78 -6.07 -11.18
CA HIS A 195 -6.00 -7.50 -11.37
C HIS A 195 -4.94 -8.14 -12.28
N GLU A 196 -4.57 -7.49 -13.38
CA GLU A 196 -3.50 -7.97 -14.29
C GLU A 196 -2.17 -8.19 -13.54
N LEU A 197 -1.81 -7.25 -12.66
CA LEU A 197 -0.61 -7.37 -11.83
C LEU A 197 -0.76 -8.47 -10.77
N ILE A 198 -1.95 -8.65 -10.19
CA ILE A 198 -2.24 -9.75 -9.28
C ILE A 198 -2.09 -11.10 -9.99
N ASP A 199 -2.66 -11.25 -11.18
CA ASP A 199 -2.57 -12.49 -11.96
C ASP A 199 -1.12 -12.83 -12.29
N LEU A 200 -0.31 -11.80 -12.61
CA LEU A 200 1.13 -11.97 -12.77
C LEU A 200 1.78 -12.49 -11.49
N MET A 201 1.53 -11.86 -10.35
CA MET A 201 2.11 -12.24 -9.05
C MET A 201 1.66 -13.63 -8.61
N GLU A 202 0.42 -14.03 -8.88
CA GLU A 202 -0.07 -15.38 -8.61
C GLU A 202 0.64 -16.42 -9.48
N ARG A 203 0.82 -16.15 -10.77
CA ARG A 203 1.57 -17.03 -11.69
C ARG A 203 3.04 -17.18 -11.30
N SER A 204 3.68 -16.10 -10.87
CA SER A 204 5.08 -16.12 -10.41
C SER A 204 5.25 -16.53 -8.93
N GLN A 205 4.14 -16.84 -8.23
CA GLN A 205 4.11 -17.15 -6.81
C GLN A 205 4.71 -16.05 -5.91
N THR A 206 4.72 -14.81 -6.41
CA THR A 206 5.26 -13.65 -5.72
C THR A 206 4.29 -13.18 -4.65
N LYS A 207 4.75 -13.15 -3.40
CA LYS A 207 3.91 -12.71 -2.29
C LYS A 207 3.58 -11.23 -2.40
N TYR A 208 2.30 -10.89 -2.31
CA TYR A 208 1.84 -9.50 -2.30
C TYR A 208 0.88 -9.23 -1.16
N GLN A 209 0.83 -7.98 -0.73
CA GLN A 209 -0.08 -7.51 0.29
C GLN A 209 -0.81 -6.28 -0.23
N ILE A 210 -2.14 -6.30 -0.15
CA ILE A 210 -2.94 -5.15 -0.51
C ILE A 210 -2.82 -4.08 0.57
N VAL A 211 -2.61 -2.84 0.14
CA VAL A 211 -2.59 -1.65 1.01
C VAL A 211 -3.61 -0.64 0.50
N LEU A 212 -4.71 -0.49 1.21
CA LEU A 212 -5.69 0.58 1.02
C LEU A 212 -5.11 1.91 1.48
N THR A 213 -5.03 2.87 0.57
CA THR A 213 -4.43 4.19 0.80
C THR A 213 -5.48 5.30 0.80
N LYS A 214 -5.12 6.46 1.34
CA LYS A 214 -5.99 7.66 1.42
C LYS A 214 -7.32 7.38 2.11
N THR A 215 -7.28 6.58 3.18
CA THR A 215 -8.48 6.24 3.95
C THR A 215 -9.18 7.48 4.51
N ASP A 216 -8.45 8.58 4.73
CA ASP A 216 -8.96 9.89 5.17
C ASP A 216 -9.95 10.55 4.20
N LEU A 217 -10.10 10.05 2.97
CA LEU A 217 -11.02 10.60 1.96
C LEU A 217 -12.42 9.99 1.97
N VAL A 218 -12.63 8.88 2.68
CA VAL A 218 -13.92 8.15 2.72
C VAL A 218 -14.37 7.93 4.15
N PHE A 219 -15.64 7.63 4.38
CA PHE A 219 -16.11 7.37 5.75
C PHE A 219 -15.49 6.09 6.34
N PRO A 220 -15.30 5.99 7.68
CA PRO A 220 -14.76 4.80 8.33
C PRO A 220 -15.44 3.49 7.89
N ILE A 221 -16.77 3.49 7.81
CA ILE A 221 -17.55 2.34 7.32
C ILE A 221 -17.17 1.92 5.90
N ASP A 222 -16.88 2.87 5.00
CA ASP A 222 -16.52 2.59 3.61
C ASP A 222 -15.08 2.06 3.50
N VAL A 223 -14.20 2.41 4.44
CA VAL A 223 -12.87 1.77 4.56
C VAL A 223 -13.04 0.28 4.85
N ALA A 224 -13.85 -0.07 5.86
CA ALA A 224 -14.12 -1.46 6.23
C ALA A 224 -14.80 -2.23 5.10
N ARG A 225 -15.83 -1.64 4.45
CA ARG A 225 -16.48 -2.23 3.28
C ARG A 225 -15.50 -2.52 2.16
N ARG A 226 -14.59 -1.59 1.86
CA ARG A 226 -13.62 -1.77 0.78
C ARG A 226 -12.60 -2.85 1.09
N ALA A 227 -12.13 -2.94 2.33
CA ALA A 227 -11.23 -4.02 2.73
C ALA A 227 -11.91 -5.39 2.54
N MET A 228 -13.13 -5.56 3.05
CA MET A 228 -13.88 -6.81 2.89
C MET A 228 -14.21 -7.13 1.43
N GLN A 229 -14.57 -6.12 0.64
CA GLN A 229 -14.80 -6.31 -0.80
C GLN A 229 -13.56 -6.90 -1.48
N ILE A 230 -12.37 -6.39 -1.16
CA ILE A 230 -11.12 -6.88 -1.76
C ILE A 230 -10.77 -8.27 -1.21
N GLU A 231 -10.94 -8.50 0.09
CA GLU A 231 -10.68 -9.82 0.70
C GLU A 231 -11.56 -10.91 0.09
N GLU A 232 -12.84 -10.63 -0.16
CA GLU A 232 -13.73 -11.60 -0.81
C GLU A 232 -13.37 -11.79 -2.30
N ASN A 233 -13.06 -10.70 -3.02
CA ASN A 233 -12.62 -10.78 -4.43
C ASN A 233 -11.34 -11.60 -4.61
N LEU A 234 -10.44 -11.59 -3.62
CA LEU A 234 -9.13 -12.26 -3.67
C LEU A 234 -9.06 -13.50 -2.77
N LYS A 235 -10.20 -14.05 -2.38
CA LYS A 235 -10.27 -15.20 -1.46
C LYS A 235 -9.61 -16.46 -2.01
N ALA A 236 -9.64 -16.64 -3.33
CA ALA A 236 -9.03 -17.78 -4.02
C ALA A 236 -7.53 -17.60 -4.31
N SER A 237 -7.00 -16.39 -4.09
CA SER A 237 -5.60 -16.07 -4.34
C SER A 237 -4.68 -16.74 -3.32
N LYS A 238 -3.56 -17.32 -3.77
CA LYS A 238 -2.63 -18.10 -2.92
C LYS A 238 -1.41 -17.29 -2.51
N SER A 239 -1.08 -16.27 -3.28
CA SER A 239 0.10 -15.44 -3.07
C SER A 239 -0.21 -14.16 -2.29
N ILE A 240 -1.49 -13.83 -2.10
CA ILE A 240 -1.94 -12.76 -1.21
C ILE A 240 -1.50 -13.03 0.23
N VAL A 241 -1.03 -11.98 0.89
CA VAL A 241 -0.76 -11.94 2.32
C VAL A 241 -1.87 -11.16 3.00
N GLN A 242 -2.56 -11.84 3.91
CA GLN A 242 -3.61 -11.27 4.75
C GLN A 242 -3.03 -10.70 6.06
N PRO A 243 -3.73 -9.75 6.71
CA PRO A 243 -4.94 -9.07 6.24
C PRO A 243 -4.62 -7.95 5.22
N VAL A 244 -5.66 -7.40 4.58
CA VAL A 244 -5.58 -6.15 3.83
C VAL A 244 -5.19 -5.02 4.79
N MET A 245 -4.14 -4.28 4.47
CA MET A 245 -3.69 -3.15 5.28
C MET A 245 -4.41 -1.87 4.86
N MET A 246 -4.68 -0.98 5.82
CA MET A 246 -5.40 0.28 5.58
C MET A 246 -4.57 1.43 6.17
N VAL A 247 -4.30 2.45 5.37
CA VAL A 247 -3.41 3.55 5.76
C VAL A 247 -3.85 4.91 5.21
N SER A 248 -3.53 5.97 5.94
CA SER A 248 -3.47 7.33 5.42
C SER A 248 -2.08 7.91 5.67
N SER A 249 -1.40 8.28 4.58
CA SER A 249 -0.14 9.04 4.65
C SER A 249 -0.36 10.47 5.13
N LYS A 250 -1.59 11.00 5.04
CA LYS A 250 -1.92 12.36 5.46
C LYS A 250 -2.15 12.44 6.97
N SER A 251 -2.92 11.50 7.53
CA SER A 251 -3.23 11.48 8.97
C SER A 251 -2.34 10.56 9.80
N GLY A 252 -1.45 9.80 9.16
CA GLY A 252 -0.63 8.78 9.82
C GLY A 252 -1.39 7.50 10.21
N ALA A 253 -2.73 7.49 10.10
CA ALA A 253 -3.56 6.35 10.48
C ALA A 253 -3.10 5.04 9.82
N GLY A 254 -3.00 3.97 10.60
CA GLY A 254 -2.58 2.63 10.16
C GLY A 254 -1.11 2.46 9.77
N ILE A 255 -0.29 3.53 9.73
CA ILE A 255 1.13 3.44 9.35
C ILE A 255 1.92 2.56 10.33
N ARG A 256 1.64 2.66 11.63
CA ARG A 256 2.25 1.79 12.67
C ARG A 256 2.00 0.31 12.38
N SER A 257 0.74 -0.05 12.16
CA SER A 257 0.32 -1.42 11.87
C SER A 257 1.00 -1.97 10.61
N LEU A 258 1.13 -1.14 9.57
CA LEU A 258 1.89 -1.51 8.36
C LEU A 258 3.38 -1.72 8.65
N ARG A 259 4.03 -0.83 9.41
CA ARG A 259 5.45 -1.00 9.80
C ARG A 259 5.67 -2.32 10.54
N THR A 260 4.81 -2.66 11.50
CA THR A 260 4.89 -3.92 12.25
C THR A 260 4.84 -5.14 11.34
N VAL A 261 3.91 -5.16 10.37
CA VAL A 261 3.80 -6.28 9.43
C VAL A 261 5.03 -6.37 8.52
N LEU A 262 5.49 -5.23 7.99
CA LEU A 262 6.64 -5.21 7.06
C LEU A 262 7.98 -5.47 7.78
N ALA A 263 8.13 -5.05 9.03
CA ALA A 263 9.35 -5.27 9.82
C ALA A 263 9.66 -6.76 10.03
N LYS A 264 8.65 -7.63 10.01
CA LYS A 264 8.83 -9.09 10.10
C LYS A 264 9.64 -9.65 8.92
N ILE A 265 9.56 -9.03 7.74
CA ILE A 265 10.30 -9.46 6.54
C ILE A 265 11.80 -9.29 6.75
N ALA A 266 12.21 -8.18 7.38
CA ALA A 266 13.61 -7.91 7.67
C ALA A 266 14.20 -8.83 8.77
N ARG A 267 13.36 -9.52 9.56
CA ARG A 267 13.81 -10.49 10.59
C ARG A 267 14.07 -11.88 10.03
N ILE A 268 13.30 -12.29 9.02
CA ILE A 268 13.39 -13.62 8.40
C ILE A 268 14.71 -13.78 7.63
N ALA A 269 15.35 -12.69 7.24
CA ALA A 269 16.63 -12.69 6.53
C ALA A 269 17.86 -12.81 7.43
N LYS A 270 17.71 -13.34 8.65
CA LYS A 270 18.87 -13.86 9.37
C LYS A 270 19.38 -15.09 8.62
N VAL A 271 20.38 -14.84 7.77
CA VAL A 271 21.37 -15.84 7.34
C VAL A 271 22.16 -16.28 8.57
#